data_AF-A0A6A7LMH7-F1
#
_entry.id   AF-A0A6A7LMH7-F1
#
_cell.length_a   1.000
_cell.length_b   1.000
_cell.length_c   1.000
_cell.angle_alpha   90.00
_cell.angle_beta   90.00
_cell.angle_gamma   90.00
#
_symmetry.space_group_name_H-M   'P 1'
#
loop_
_entity.id
_entity.type
_entity.pdbx_description
1 polymer ?
#
loop_
_entity_poly.entity_id
_entity_poly.type
_entity_poly.pdbx_seq_one_letter_code
_entity_poly.pdbx_strand_id
1 'polypeptide(L)'
;MIPRQGLALSALVLLSACAPSAGIPPEAEAVRKRFGSHTVELAASEGYVRDEFCLDATSFGQSADQGAMGFHATNDTLLRGPIDLNQPQALMFDAHGRVLGVEYEVMVDAVSEAPRLFGQTFARLPAHPGVQHEHYALHLWFVENSTGALADFNPAISCPAGSTPPHGDGGGGH
;
A
#
# COMPACT_ATOMS: atom_id res chain seq x y z
N MET A 1 -22.72 -10.27 -76.00
CA MET A 1 -21.79 -9.62 -75.05
C MET A 1 -22.57 -9.28 -73.80
N ILE A 2 -22.27 -9.91 -72.67
CA ILE A 2 -22.92 -9.64 -71.36
C ILE A 2 -21.78 -9.41 -70.36
N PRO A 3 -21.68 -8.25 -69.68
CA PRO A 3 -20.63 -8.01 -68.71
C PRO A 3 -21.01 -8.63 -67.36
N ARG A 4 -20.03 -9.32 -66.74
CA ARG A 4 -20.13 -9.86 -65.38
C ARG A 4 -19.89 -8.71 -64.39
N GLN A 5 -20.85 -8.48 -63.51
CA GLN A 5 -20.70 -7.53 -62.40
C GLN A 5 -19.93 -8.21 -61.25
N GLY A 6 -18.86 -7.54 -60.78
CA GLY A 6 -18.09 -7.96 -59.61
C GLY A 6 -18.72 -7.42 -58.33
N LEU A 7 -18.99 -8.33 -57.38
CA LEU A 7 -19.38 -7.99 -56.01
C LEU A 7 -18.16 -7.43 -55.27
N ALA A 8 -18.25 -6.18 -54.79
CA ALA A 8 -17.29 -5.61 -53.85
C ALA A 8 -17.77 -5.88 -52.41
N LEU A 9 -17.06 -6.73 -51.67
CA LEU A 9 -17.27 -6.89 -50.23
C LEU A 9 -16.64 -5.70 -49.50
N SER A 10 -17.47 -4.90 -48.83
CA SER A 10 -17.00 -3.89 -47.88
C SER A 10 -16.67 -4.54 -46.54
N ALA A 11 -15.41 -4.48 -46.13
CA ALA A 11 -14.97 -4.93 -44.82
C ALA A 11 -15.25 -3.83 -43.77
N LEU A 12 -16.11 -4.13 -42.81
CA LEU A 12 -16.37 -3.28 -41.66
C LEU A 12 -15.19 -3.43 -40.68
N VAL A 13 -14.36 -2.39 -40.53
CA VAL A 13 -13.28 -2.37 -39.54
C VAL A 13 -13.88 -1.99 -38.18
N LEU A 14 -14.02 -2.98 -37.30
CA LEU A 14 -14.37 -2.77 -35.89
C LEU A 14 -13.14 -2.21 -35.17
N LEU A 15 -13.13 -0.90 -34.92
CA LEU A 15 -12.19 -0.28 -33.98
C LEU A 15 -12.56 -0.71 -32.56
N SER A 16 -11.92 -1.76 -32.04
CA SER A 16 -11.94 -2.07 -30.61
C SER A 16 -11.22 -0.95 -29.86
N ALA A 17 -11.97 -0.15 -29.12
CA ALA A 17 -11.41 0.75 -28.14
C ALA A 17 -10.83 -0.09 -26.99
N CYS A 18 -9.52 -0.08 -26.86
CA CYS A 18 -8.83 -0.64 -25.69
C CYS A 18 -9.16 0.28 -24.51
N ALA A 19 -9.99 -0.19 -23.57
CA ALA A 19 -10.09 0.49 -22.28
C ALA A 19 -8.70 0.44 -21.61
N PRO A 20 -8.19 1.53 -21.03
CA PRO A 20 -6.96 1.46 -20.27
C PRO A 20 -7.15 0.42 -19.16
N SER A 21 -6.30 -0.60 -19.15
CA SER A 21 -6.17 -1.47 -17.99
C SER A 21 -5.99 -0.57 -16.76
N ALA A 22 -6.66 -0.88 -15.65
CA ALA A 22 -6.40 -0.27 -14.35
C ALA A 22 -5.00 -0.71 -13.88
N GLY A 23 -3.98 -0.22 -14.58
CA GLY A 23 -2.58 -0.49 -14.32
C GLY A 23 -2.10 0.39 -13.18
N ILE A 24 -1.08 -0.09 -12.49
CA ILE A 24 -0.33 0.69 -11.50
C ILE A 24 0.16 1.96 -12.19
N PRO A 25 -0.10 3.17 -11.65
CA PRO A 25 0.38 4.42 -12.23
C PRO A 25 1.92 4.38 -12.42
N PRO A 26 2.48 4.96 -13.49
CA PRO A 26 3.92 4.96 -13.73
C PRO A 26 4.76 5.44 -12.54
N GLU A 27 4.20 6.36 -11.75
CA GLU A 27 4.80 6.88 -10.53
C GLU A 27 5.01 5.78 -9.47
N ALA A 28 4.06 4.86 -9.32
CA ALA A 28 4.18 3.75 -8.37
C ALA A 28 5.24 2.72 -8.80
N GLU A 29 5.43 2.52 -10.11
CA GLU A 29 6.55 1.70 -10.61
C GLU A 29 7.90 2.37 -10.33
N ALA A 30 8.00 3.70 -10.45
CA ALA A 30 9.21 4.42 -10.10
C ALA A 30 9.58 4.28 -8.61
N VAL A 31 8.57 4.34 -7.72
CA VAL A 31 8.74 4.10 -6.28
C VAL A 31 9.21 2.66 -6.03
N ARG A 32 8.57 1.66 -6.64
CA ARG A 32 9.00 0.26 -6.56
C ARG A 32 10.44 0.08 -7.01
N LYS A 33 10.85 0.69 -8.12
CA LYS A 33 12.23 0.59 -8.61
C LYS A 33 13.24 1.21 -7.64
N ARG A 34 12.85 2.28 -6.93
CA ARG A 34 13.71 2.98 -5.97
C ARG A 34 13.89 2.20 -4.66
N PHE A 35 12.80 1.66 -4.12
CA PHE A 35 12.78 1.07 -2.77
C PHE A 35 12.67 -0.46 -2.77
N GLY A 36 12.43 -1.11 -3.91
CA GLY A 36 12.18 -2.55 -4.00
C GLY A 36 13.37 -3.45 -3.65
N SER A 37 14.55 -2.86 -3.42
CA SER A 37 15.74 -3.54 -2.89
C SER A 37 16.20 -3.01 -1.54
N HIS A 38 15.39 -2.17 -0.87
CA HIS A 38 15.72 -1.68 0.47
C HIS A 38 15.83 -2.83 1.47
N THR A 39 16.83 -2.73 2.34
CA THR A 39 16.97 -3.60 3.50
C THR A 39 16.62 -2.81 4.77
N VAL A 40 16.37 -3.54 5.86
CA VAL A 40 16.12 -2.93 7.17
C VAL A 40 17.31 -2.07 7.61
N GLU A 41 18.53 -2.50 7.34
CA GLU A 41 19.76 -1.77 7.70
C GLU A 41 19.92 -0.49 6.89
N LEU A 42 19.61 -0.52 5.58
CA LEU A 42 19.63 0.68 4.75
C LEU A 42 18.58 1.67 5.23
N ALA A 43 17.35 1.21 5.49
CA ALA A 43 16.29 2.04 6.04
C ALA A 43 16.71 2.68 7.38
N ALA A 44 17.31 1.90 8.28
CA ALA A 44 17.83 2.42 9.54
C ALA A 44 18.89 3.51 9.35
N SER A 45 19.78 3.35 8.36
CA SER A 45 20.79 4.37 8.02
C SER A 45 20.19 5.67 7.44
N GLU A 46 18.97 5.60 6.91
CA GLU A 46 18.21 6.73 6.37
C GLU A 46 17.25 7.35 7.41
N GLY A 47 17.24 6.83 8.64
CA GLY A 47 16.48 7.37 9.77
C GLY A 47 15.13 6.68 10.02
N TYR A 48 14.82 5.57 9.34
CA TYR A 48 13.63 4.78 9.63
C TYR A 48 13.87 3.84 10.82
N VAL A 49 12.94 3.78 11.75
CA VAL A 49 13.00 2.90 12.92
C VAL A 49 11.97 1.80 12.75
N ARG A 50 12.43 0.54 12.72
CA ARG A 50 11.53 -0.61 12.62
C ARG A 50 10.77 -0.82 13.92
N ASP A 51 9.45 -0.92 13.81
CA ASP A 51 8.56 -1.27 14.89
C ASP A 51 8.87 -2.65 15.46
N GLU A 52 8.57 -2.81 16.75
CA GLU A 52 8.64 -4.10 17.43
C GLU A 52 7.61 -5.08 16.88
N PHE A 53 6.42 -4.56 16.53
CA PHE A 53 5.27 -5.38 16.17
C PHE A 53 5.08 -5.49 14.65
N CYS A 54 4.66 -6.67 14.23
CA CYS A 54 4.07 -6.88 12.92
C CYS A 54 2.58 -6.53 12.99
N LEU A 55 2.09 -5.71 12.08
CA LEU A 55 0.69 -5.31 12.02
C LEU A 55 -0.09 -6.19 11.05
N ASP A 56 -1.22 -6.70 11.52
CA ASP A 56 -2.18 -7.46 10.73
C ASP A 56 -3.59 -6.89 10.83
N ALA A 57 -4.52 -7.41 10.02
CA ALA A 57 -5.91 -6.96 10.01
C ALA A 57 -6.57 -7.02 11.41
N THR A 58 -6.21 -8.02 12.22
CA THR A 58 -6.77 -8.17 13.57
C THR A 58 -6.27 -7.10 14.54
N SER A 59 -5.10 -6.53 14.29
CA SER A 59 -4.55 -5.37 15.01
C SER A 59 -5.46 -4.14 14.89
N PHE A 60 -6.33 -4.11 13.87
CA PHE A 60 -7.31 -3.05 13.61
C PHE A 60 -8.77 -3.51 13.84
N GLY A 61 -8.97 -4.66 14.50
CA GLY A 61 -10.31 -5.23 14.70
C GLY A 61 -10.98 -5.74 13.42
N GLN A 62 -10.20 -5.97 12.36
CA GLN A 62 -10.68 -6.52 11.11
C GLN A 62 -10.49 -8.04 11.06
N SER A 63 -11.06 -8.67 10.04
CA SER A 63 -11.01 -10.13 9.88
C SER A 63 -9.63 -10.60 9.44
N ALA A 64 -9.15 -11.69 10.02
CA ALA A 64 -7.81 -12.24 9.78
C ALA A 64 -7.55 -12.67 8.32
N ASP A 65 -8.60 -12.97 7.56
CA ASP A 65 -8.51 -13.33 6.13
C ASP A 65 -8.07 -12.18 5.23
N GLN A 66 -8.12 -10.93 5.71
CA GLN A 66 -7.54 -9.79 5.00
C GLN A 66 -6.01 -9.79 5.00
N GLY A 67 -5.38 -10.57 5.90
CA GLY A 67 -3.92 -10.73 5.98
C GLY A 67 -3.24 -9.64 6.78
N ALA A 68 -2.04 -9.26 6.36
CA ALA A 68 -1.16 -8.38 7.12
C ALA A 68 -0.52 -7.26 6.32
N MET A 69 -0.01 -6.26 7.04
CA MET A 69 0.81 -5.15 6.52
C MET A 69 2.31 -5.48 6.64
N GLY A 70 2.69 -6.17 7.72
CA GLY A 70 4.09 -6.52 8.01
C GLY A 70 4.67 -5.67 9.14
N PHE A 71 6.00 -5.62 9.21
CA PHE A 71 6.72 -4.75 10.13
C PHE A 71 6.99 -3.41 9.45
N HIS A 72 6.50 -2.32 10.05
CA HIS A 72 6.78 -0.97 9.56
C HIS A 72 8.14 -0.52 10.07
N ALA A 73 8.86 0.22 9.24
CA ALA A 73 9.95 1.06 9.67
C ALA A 73 9.62 2.49 9.30
N THR A 74 9.34 3.30 10.32
CA THR A 74 8.79 4.65 10.18
C THR A 74 9.87 5.70 10.45
N ASN A 75 9.83 6.80 9.72
CA ASN A 75 10.64 7.98 9.98
C ASN A 75 9.75 9.10 10.54
N ASP A 76 9.72 9.20 11.88
CA ASP A 76 8.89 10.15 12.62
C ASP A 76 9.08 11.61 12.19
N THR A 77 10.25 11.97 11.67
CA THR A 77 10.53 13.34 11.21
C THR A 77 9.72 13.72 9.98
N LEU A 78 9.18 12.74 9.25
CA LEU A 78 8.41 12.94 8.02
C LEU A 78 6.89 12.97 8.26
N LEU A 79 6.39 12.55 9.43
CA LEU A 79 4.96 12.40 9.73
C LEU A 79 4.15 13.70 9.73
N ARG A 80 4.84 14.84 9.79
CA ARG A 80 4.24 16.19 9.69
C ARG A 80 4.64 16.91 8.40
N GLY A 81 5.38 16.24 7.53
CA GLY A 81 5.86 16.76 6.26
C GLY A 81 4.87 16.57 5.11
N PRO A 82 5.21 17.04 3.90
CA PRO A 82 4.43 16.77 2.71
C PRO A 82 4.54 15.28 2.31
N ILE A 83 3.54 14.80 1.58
CA ILE A 83 3.61 13.51 0.89
C ILE A 83 4.50 13.67 -0.36
N ASP A 84 5.68 13.06 -0.37
CA ASP A 84 6.64 13.03 -1.48
C ASP A 84 6.94 11.58 -1.89
N LEU A 85 6.77 11.27 -3.18
CA LEU A 85 7.07 9.96 -3.77
C LEU A 85 8.47 9.42 -3.45
N ASN A 86 9.44 10.31 -3.21
CA ASN A 86 10.83 9.93 -2.95
C ASN A 86 11.17 9.85 -1.45
N GLN A 87 10.22 10.18 -0.58
CA GLN A 87 10.37 10.18 0.88
C GLN A 87 9.08 9.62 1.52
N PRO A 88 8.80 8.31 1.36
CA PRO A 88 7.71 7.68 2.08
C PRO A 88 7.94 7.82 3.59
N GLN A 89 6.87 7.87 4.37
CA GLN A 89 6.99 7.97 5.82
C GLN A 89 7.38 6.64 6.45
N ALA A 90 7.01 5.52 5.82
CA ALA A 90 7.44 4.20 6.26
C ALA A 90 7.79 3.24 5.11
N LEU A 91 8.68 2.30 5.42
CA LEU A 91 8.96 1.11 4.63
C LEU A 91 8.33 -0.10 5.32
N MET A 92 7.75 -1.01 4.56
CA MET A 92 7.16 -2.25 5.08
C MET A 92 8.07 -3.43 4.81
N PHE A 93 8.25 -4.30 5.80
CA PHE A 93 9.09 -5.49 5.70
C PHE A 93 8.38 -6.75 6.19
N ASP A 94 8.76 -7.90 5.65
CA ASP A 94 8.37 -9.19 6.22
C ASP A 94 9.26 -9.59 7.41
N ALA A 95 8.96 -10.73 8.02
CA ALA A 95 9.69 -11.28 9.15
C ALA A 95 11.18 -11.58 8.88
N HIS A 96 11.56 -11.70 7.61
CA HIS A 96 12.94 -11.95 7.18
C HIS A 96 13.66 -10.67 6.76
N GLY A 97 13.01 -9.51 6.88
CA GLY A 97 13.57 -8.22 6.48
C GLY A 97 13.53 -7.96 4.98
N ARG A 98 12.72 -8.69 4.21
CA ARG A 98 12.48 -8.41 2.78
C ARG A 98 11.44 -7.30 2.67
N VAL A 99 11.72 -6.30 1.84
CA VAL A 99 10.78 -5.20 1.61
C VAL A 99 9.50 -5.70 0.93
N LEU A 100 8.36 -5.31 1.50
CA LEU A 100 7.02 -5.62 1.01
C LEU A 100 6.42 -4.46 0.22
N GLY A 101 6.80 -3.23 0.56
CA GLY A 101 6.22 -2.01 0.03
C GLY A 101 6.66 -0.78 0.80
N VAL A 102 5.96 0.32 0.56
CA VAL A 102 6.08 1.57 1.33
C VAL A 102 4.71 2.02 1.80
N GLU A 103 4.68 2.81 2.86
CA GLU A 103 3.51 3.53 3.32
C GLU A 103 3.80 5.03 3.28
N TYR A 104 2.82 5.76 2.76
CA TYR A 104 2.74 7.19 2.90
C TYR A 104 1.76 7.50 4.01
N GLU A 105 2.19 8.25 5.01
CA GLU A 105 1.33 8.62 6.12
C GLU A 105 1.56 10.07 6.55
N VAL A 106 0.55 10.65 7.18
CA VAL A 106 0.64 11.99 7.76
C VAL A 106 -0.33 12.13 8.92
N MET A 107 0.12 12.79 9.98
CA MET A 107 -0.74 13.08 11.14
C MET A 107 -1.96 13.89 10.69
N VAL A 108 -3.14 13.52 11.18
CA VAL A 108 -4.39 14.21 10.80
C VAL A 108 -4.33 15.70 11.18
N ASP A 109 -3.67 16.06 12.28
CA ASP A 109 -3.55 17.44 12.75
C ASP A 109 -2.51 18.28 11.96
N ALA A 110 -1.75 17.67 11.04
CA ALA A 110 -0.76 18.34 10.22
C ALA A 110 -1.31 18.80 8.86
N VAL A 111 -2.51 18.35 8.47
CA VAL A 111 -3.15 18.64 7.17
C VAL A 111 -4.60 19.08 7.33
N SER A 112 -5.13 19.84 6.38
CA SER A 112 -6.53 20.29 6.41
C SER A 112 -7.53 19.27 5.86
N GLU A 113 -7.07 18.32 5.06
CA GLU A 113 -7.87 17.25 4.46
C GLU A 113 -7.02 16.02 4.14
N ALA A 114 -7.68 14.90 3.86
CA ALA A 114 -7.00 13.64 3.52
C ALA A 114 -6.19 13.79 2.21
N PRO A 115 -4.89 13.44 2.21
CA PRO A 115 -4.09 13.46 0.98
C PRO A 115 -4.61 12.49 -0.07
N ARG A 116 -4.16 12.71 -1.31
CA ARG A 116 -4.38 11.79 -2.43
C ARG A 116 -3.07 11.51 -3.14
N LEU A 117 -2.85 10.24 -3.48
CA LEU A 117 -1.69 9.79 -4.25
C LEU A 117 -2.11 8.58 -5.09
N PHE A 118 -1.54 8.43 -6.30
CA PHE A 118 -1.89 7.35 -7.22
C PHE A 118 -3.40 7.26 -7.56
N GLY A 119 -4.13 8.36 -7.43
CA GLY A 119 -5.59 8.40 -7.60
C GLY A 119 -6.40 7.93 -6.39
N GLN A 120 -5.76 7.41 -5.35
CA GLN A 120 -6.37 6.94 -4.10
C GLN A 120 -6.36 8.04 -3.03
N THR A 121 -7.47 8.20 -2.33
CA THR A 121 -7.52 9.02 -1.10
C THR A 121 -7.07 8.17 0.06
N PHE A 122 -6.25 8.74 0.95
CA PHE A 122 -5.67 8.04 2.08
C PHE A 122 -6.76 7.61 3.07
N ALA A 123 -6.60 6.42 3.65
CA ALA A 123 -7.48 5.93 4.69
C ALA A 123 -7.16 6.66 6.01
N ARG A 124 -8.18 7.03 6.78
CA ARG A 124 -7.98 7.58 8.12
C ARG A 124 -7.90 6.44 9.12
N LEU A 125 -6.78 6.33 9.81
CA LEU A 125 -6.55 5.30 10.82
C LEU A 125 -6.55 5.93 12.23
N PRO A 126 -7.16 5.26 13.23
CA PRO A 126 -7.02 5.67 14.62
C PRO A 126 -5.58 5.43 15.10
N ALA A 127 -5.23 5.94 16.27
CA ALA A 127 -4.01 5.50 16.96
C ALA A 127 -4.05 3.97 17.20
N HIS A 128 -2.92 3.31 16.98
CA HIS A 128 -2.75 1.87 17.16
C HIS A 128 -1.34 1.56 17.69
N PRO A 129 -1.04 0.31 18.12
CA PRO A 129 0.32 -0.06 18.47
C PRO A 129 1.29 0.24 17.30
N GLY A 130 2.44 0.85 17.60
CA GLY A 130 3.34 1.43 16.59
C GLY A 130 3.10 2.93 16.37
N VAL A 131 1.85 3.33 16.08
CA VAL A 131 1.50 4.74 15.76
C VAL A 131 0.54 5.35 16.78
N GLN A 132 1.04 6.19 17.67
CA GLN A 132 0.29 6.73 18.83
C GLN A 132 -0.64 7.91 18.51
N HIS A 133 -0.97 8.15 17.24
CA HIS A 133 -1.77 9.28 16.80
C HIS A 133 -2.67 8.89 15.63
N GLU A 134 -3.76 9.62 15.46
CA GLU A 134 -4.58 9.48 14.25
C GLU A 134 -3.81 10.03 13.05
N HIS A 135 -3.80 9.26 11.98
CA HIS A 135 -3.07 9.58 10.75
C HIS A 135 -3.89 9.18 9.53
N TYR A 136 -3.53 9.76 8.39
CA TYR A 136 -3.95 9.29 7.08
C TYR A 136 -2.86 8.40 6.53
N ALA A 137 -3.18 7.23 5.99
CA ALA A 137 -2.23 6.29 5.42
C ALA A 137 -2.61 5.83 4.00
N LEU A 138 -1.60 5.51 3.20
CA LEU A 138 -1.74 4.83 1.92
C LEU A 138 -0.56 3.88 1.69
N HIS A 139 -0.88 2.62 1.47
CA HIS A 139 0.09 1.58 1.13
C HIS A 139 0.39 1.56 -0.36
N LEU A 140 1.63 1.19 -0.70
CA LEU A 140 2.01 0.75 -2.03
C LEU A 140 2.80 -0.56 -1.93
N TRP A 141 2.20 -1.64 -2.39
CA TRP A 141 2.77 -2.99 -2.38
C TRP A 141 3.77 -3.20 -3.52
N PHE A 142 4.94 -3.77 -3.20
CA PHE A 142 5.95 -4.24 -4.15
C PHE A 142 5.83 -5.74 -4.42
N VAL A 143 5.19 -6.48 -3.53
CA VAL A 143 4.80 -7.87 -3.76
C VAL A 143 3.41 -7.96 -4.40
N GLU A 144 3.08 -9.11 -4.96
CA GLU A 144 1.72 -9.36 -5.48
C GLU A 144 0.70 -9.21 -4.34
N ASN A 145 -0.41 -8.54 -4.63
CA ASN A 145 -1.53 -8.42 -3.71
C ASN A 145 -2.85 -8.58 -4.46
N SER A 146 -3.57 -9.66 -4.18
CA SER A 146 -4.84 -9.98 -4.84
C SER A 146 -5.96 -8.99 -4.55
N THR A 147 -5.85 -8.18 -3.49
CA THR A 147 -6.81 -7.12 -3.15
C THR A 147 -6.45 -5.78 -3.81
N GLY A 148 -5.25 -5.67 -4.41
CA GLY A 148 -4.78 -4.51 -5.15
C GLY A 148 -3.48 -3.94 -4.59
N ALA A 149 -2.70 -3.28 -5.46
CA ALA A 149 -1.40 -2.73 -5.10
C ALA A 149 -1.45 -1.57 -4.08
N LEU A 150 -2.62 -1.02 -3.81
CA LEU A 150 -2.87 0.08 -2.85
C LEU A 150 -3.81 -0.33 -1.70
N ALA A 151 -4.11 -1.62 -1.54
CA ALA A 151 -4.98 -2.11 -0.48
C ALA A 151 -4.30 -2.01 0.90
N ASP A 152 -5.09 -1.87 1.96
CA ASP A 152 -4.57 -1.73 3.32
C ASP A 152 -3.85 -3.00 3.81
N PHE A 153 -4.37 -4.17 3.44
CA PHE A 153 -3.81 -5.46 3.83
C PHE A 153 -3.51 -6.32 2.61
N ASN A 154 -2.57 -7.25 2.78
CA ASN A 154 -2.28 -8.28 1.80
C ASN A 154 -2.61 -9.68 2.36
N PRO A 155 -3.60 -10.38 1.80
CA PRO A 155 -4.00 -11.73 2.26
C PRO A 155 -2.89 -12.79 2.14
N ALA A 156 -1.87 -12.55 1.32
CA ALA A 156 -0.74 -13.45 1.17
C ALA A 156 0.37 -13.23 2.22
N ILE A 157 0.27 -12.16 3.02
CA ILE A 157 1.23 -11.84 4.09
C ILE A 157 0.63 -12.23 5.43
N SER A 158 1.48 -12.73 6.33
CA SER A 158 1.08 -13.12 7.68
C SER A 158 2.15 -12.71 8.68
N CYS A 159 1.70 -12.26 9.85
CA CYS A 159 2.60 -11.97 10.96
C CYS A 159 3.01 -13.27 11.68
N PRO A 160 4.30 -13.42 12.04
CA PRO A 160 4.75 -14.52 12.88
C PRO A 160 3.98 -14.60 14.21
N ALA A 161 3.81 -15.81 14.74
CA ALA A 161 3.19 -16.00 16.04
C ALA A 161 3.94 -15.22 17.15
N GLY A 162 3.18 -14.47 17.95
CA GLY A 162 3.74 -13.65 19.04
C GLY A 162 4.44 -12.36 18.59
N SER A 163 4.36 -12.00 17.30
CA SER A 163 4.90 -10.73 16.79
C SER A 163 3.86 -9.62 16.63
N THR A 164 2.57 -9.95 16.73
CA THR A 164 1.50 -8.95 16.70
C THR A 164 1.37 -8.27 18.07
N PRO A 165 0.87 -7.03 18.12
CA PRO A 165 0.56 -6.39 19.38
C PRO A 165 -0.43 -7.24 20.17
N PRO A 166 -0.32 -7.30 21.51
CA PRO A 166 -1.37 -7.93 22.31
C PRO A 166 -2.68 -7.20 22.02
N HIS A 167 -3.70 -7.93 21.59
CA HIS A 167 -5.06 -7.40 21.57
C HIS A 167 -5.37 -7.01 23.01
N GLY A 168 -5.67 -5.74 23.25
CA GLY A 168 -6.11 -5.32 24.57
C GLY A 168 -7.28 -6.21 24.94
N ASP A 169 -7.10 -7.05 25.95
CA ASP A 169 -8.19 -7.86 26.49
C ASP A 169 -9.32 -6.87 26.74
N GLY A 170 -10.41 -7.02 25.98
CA GLY A 170 -11.65 -6.30 26.24
C GLY A 170 -12.13 -6.74 27.62
N GLY A 171 -11.58 -6.11 28.65
CA GLY A 171 -11.89 -6.30 30.05
C GLY A 171 -13.27 -5.76 30.31
N GLY A 172 -14.29 -6.46 29.81
CA GLY A 172 -15.66 -6.36 30.25
C GLY A 172 -15.79 -7.02 31.62
N GLY A 173 -15.13 -6.44 32.61
CA GLY A 173 -15.37 -6.70 34.02
C GLY A 173 -16.13 -5.52 34.62
N HIS A 174 -17.46 -5.64 34.66
CA HIS A 174 -18.37 -5.23 35.73
C HIS A 174 -19.78 -5.76 35.42
#